data_AF-A3MXX1-F1
#
_entry.id   AF-A3MXX1-F1
#
_cell.length_a   1.000
_cell.length_b   1.000
_cell.length_c   1.000
_cell.angle_alpha   90.00
_cell.angle_beta   90.00
_cell.angle_gamma   90.00
#
_symmetry.space_group_name_H-M   'P 1'
#
loop_
_entity.id
_entity.type
_entity.pdbx_description
1 polymer ?
#
loop_
_entity_poly.entity_id
_entity_poly.type
_entity_poly.pdbx_seq_one_letter_code
_entity_poly.pdbx_strand_id
1 'polypeptide(L)'
;MGNLEVAKGIATCPSCGFTAPALDMCKITGTCVVCAREKLGDACSTCPDKAKCDMAVEGVKFMKRLEPVLDVYIDLGKHITRQLEKYDRVELGVVFLKSLMGLVKLLERERKERAFPAWVSAVFKGDVISRLVKTPYVVKLDLYQPLKAFCAVFKCEGLEAPLNNLLNALVSLSLIEKTGDPARYFRLGA
;
A
#
# COMPACT_ATOMS: atom_id res chain seq x y z
N MET A 1 18.17 29.20 30.97
CA MET A 1 18.87 27.90 31.02
C MET A 1 18.38 27.05 29.88
N GLY A 2 19.06 27.15 28.74
CA GLY A 2 18.85 26.26 27.61
C GLY A 2 19.89 25.17 27.67
N ASN A 3 19.45 23.92 27.60
CA ASN A 3 20.28 22.80 27.22
C ASN A 3 19.51 22.05 26.11
N LEU A 4 19.69 22.51 24.87
CA LEU A 4 19.69 21.58 23.74
C LEU A 4 20.97 20.76 23.92
N GLU A 5 20.86 19.52 24.38
CA GLU A 5 21.98 18.59 24.30
C GLU A 5 22.22 18.23 22.85
N VAL A 6 23.19 18.95 22.29
CA VAL A 6 23.87 18.69 21.04
C VAL A 6 24.67 17.40 21.20
N ALA A 7 24.04 16.26 20.90
CA ALA A 7 24.75 15.01 20.68
C ALA A 7 24.27 14.41 19.35
N LYS A 8 25.08 14.62 18.30
CA LYS A 8 24.89 14.04 16.95
C LYS A 8 23.51 14.30 16.30
N GLY A 9 23.24 15.59 16.08
CA GLY A 9 22.72 16.04 14.78
C GLY A 9 21.24 15.89 14.45
N ILE A 10 20.35 15.57 15.39
CA ILE A 10 18.89 15.61 15.11
C ILE A 10 18.11 16.05 16.37
N ALA A 11 17.57 17.27 16.35
CA ALA A 11 16.64 17.72 17.38
C ALA A 11 15.26 17.12 17.09
N THR A 12 14.73 16.34 18.04
CA THR A 12 13.39 15.73 17.98
C THR A 12 12.42 16.55 18.79
N CYS A 13 11.28 16.96 18.22
CA CYS A 13 10.20 17.60 18.98
C CYS A 13 9.53 16.55 19.90
N PRO A 14 9.55 16.70 21.23
CA PRO A 14 9.02 15.69 22.14
C PRO A 14 7.48 15.57 22.13
N SER A 15 6.75 16.54 21.57
CA SER A 15 5.28 16.51 21.49
C SER A 15 4.72 15.84 20.23
N CYS A 16 5.48 15.83 19.12
CA CYS A 16 5.03 15.26 17.84
C CYS A 16 6.06 14.36 17.14
N GLY A 17 7.23 14.14 17.74
CA GLY A 17 8.30 13.31 17.19
C GLY A 17 9.02 13.89 15.97
N PHE A 18 8.78 15.16 15.63
CA PHE A 18 9.33 15.76 14.41
C PHE A 18 10.85 15.89 14.46
N THR A 19 11.53 15.37 13.44
CA THR A 19 12.96 15.54 13.18
C THR A 19 13.16 16.04 11.74
N ALA A 20 14.08 16.97 11.53
CA ALA A 20 14.52 17.35 10.20
C ALA A 20 16.03 17.13 10.12
N PRO A 21 16.50 16.23 9.24
CA PRO A 21 17.33 16.72 8.12
C PRO A 21 17.10 16.02 6.76
N ALA A 22 16.27 14.98 6.67
CA ALA A 22 15.96 14.32 5.41
C ALA A 22 14.54 13.76 5.52
N LEU A 23 13.81 13.75 4.40
CA LEU A 23 12.65 12.90 4.24
C LEU A 23 13.07 11.46 4.59
N ASP A 24 12.85 11.02 5.82
CA ASP A 24 12.75 9.60 6.15
C ASP A 24 11.38 9.09 5.68
N MET A 25 11.09 9.35 4.40
CA MET A 25 9.93 8.89 3.66
C MET A 25 10.08 7.39 3.40
N CYS A 26 10.08 6.63 4.49
CA CYS A 26 9.67 5.23 4.54
C CYS A 26 9.72 4.65 5.97
N LYS A 27 10.29 5.34 6.98
CA LYS A 27 10.40 4.76 8.34
C LYS A 27 9.73 5.55 9.49
N ILE A 28 9.24 6.78 9.30
CA ILE A 28 8.54 7.49 10.39
C ILE A 28 7.06 7.10 10.52
N THR A 29 6.35 6.73 9.45
CA THR A 29 4.90 6.52 9.56
C THR A 29 4.41 5.11 9.29
N GLY A 30 5.14 4.24 8.58
CA GLY A 30 4.57 2.97 8.11
C GLY A 30 3.21 3.13 7.38
N THR A 31 2.85 4.34 6.95
CA THR A 31 1.49 4.71 6.50
C THR A 31 1.57 5.56 5.22
N CYS A 32 0.59 5.42 4.32
CA CYS A 32 0.58 6.10 3.02
C CYS A 32 0.58 7.64 3.13
N VAL A 33 0.99 8.32 2.06
CA VAL A 33 1.09 9.79 1.96
C VAL A 33 -0.19 10.53 2.39
N VAL A 34 -1.37 9.94 2.21
CA VAL A 34 -2.64 10.55 2.65
C VAL A 34 -2.81 10.49 4.17
N CYS A 35 -2.53 9.35 4.79
CA CYS A 35 -2.60 9.25 6.25
C CYS A 35 -1.46 10.05 6.92
N ALA A 36 -0.30 10.17 6.26
CA ALA A 36 0.76 11.06 6.69
C ALA A 36 0.28 12.53 6.66
N ARG A 37 -0.50 12.95 5.66
CA ARG A 37 -1.08 14.30 5.58
C ARG A 37 -2.13 14.58 6.64
N GLU A 38 -3.05 13.64 6.89
CA GLU A 38 -4.07 13.80 7.94
C GLU A 38 -3.41 13.87 9.32
N LYS A 39 -2.50 12.94 9.63
CA LYS A 39 -1.77 12.94 10.91
C LYS A 39 -0.85 14.16 11.07
N LEU A 40 -0.15 14.59 10.02
CA LEU A 40 0.72 15.77 10.07
C LEU A 40 -0.11 17.06 10.18
N GLY A 41 -1.24 17.18 9.47
CA GLY A 41 -2.09 18.35 9.53
C GLY A 41 -2.61 18.62 10.94
N ASP A 42 -3.14 17.58 11.60
CA ASP A 42 -3.64 17.69 12.97
C ASP A 42 -2.50 17.92 13.97
N ALA A 43 -1.33 17.28 13.78
CA ALA A 43 -0.17 17.44 14.65
C ALA A 43 0.57 18.78 14.48
N CYS A 44 0.54 19.41 13.30
CA CYS A 44 1.16 20.71 13.08
C CYS A 44 0.45 21.83 13.86
N SER A 45 -0.84 21.65 14.19
CA SER A 45 -1.61 22.61 14.97
C SER A 45 -1.10 22.80 16.40
N THR A 46 -0.45 21.77 16.96
CA THR A 46 0.13 21.76 18.31
C THR A 46 1.66 21.89 18.30
N CYS A 47 2.27 22.10 17.13
CA CYS A 47 3.72 22.15 16.98
C CYS A 47 4.27 23.56 17.29
N PRO A 48 5.35 23.68 18.09
CA PRO A 48 5.99 24.97 18.38
C PRO A 48 6.57 25.67 17.13
N ASP A 49 6.96 24.90 16.11
CA ASP A 49 7.49 25.41 14.83
C ASP A 49 6.49 25.13 13.69
N LYS A 50 5.28 25.67 13.86
CA LYS A 50 4.15 25.51 12.95
C LYS A 50 4.50 25.85 11.50
N ALA A 51 5.24 26.93 11.26
CA ALA A 51 5.58 27.39 9.92
C ALA A 51 6.43 26.37 9.13
N LYS A 52 7.41 25.72 9.79
CA LYS A 52 8.18 24.64 9.17
C LYS A 52 7.37 23.37 8.97
N CYS A 53 6.48 23.06 9.92
CA CYS A 53 5.56 21.93 9.82
C CYS A 53 4.59 22.10 8.64
N ASP A 54 4.01 23.29 8.48
CA ASP A 54 3.12 23.66 7.37
C ASP A 54 3.86 23.59 6.02
N MET A 55 5.12 24.04 5.94
CA MET A 55 5.95 23.88 4.73
C MET A 55 6.20 22.42 4.37
N ALA A 56 6.40 21.53 5.35
CA ALA A 56 6.54 20.10 5.10
C ALA A 56 5.22 19.49 4.57
N VAL A 57 4.07 19.90 5.14
CA VAL A 57 2.74 19.51 4.64
C VAL A 57 2.52 19.99 3.21
N GLU A 58 2.90 21.22 2.88
CA GLU A 58 2.85 21.76 1.52
C GLU A 58 3.83 21.03 0.57
N GLY A 59 5.02 20.66 1.03
CA GLY A 59 5.97 19.84 0.26
C GLY A 59 5.41 18.46 -0.09
N VAL A 60 4.73 17.80 0.86
CA VAL A 60 4.00 16.55 0.61
C VAL A 60 2.82 16.78 -0.35
N LYS A 61 2.17 17.96 -0.31
CA LYS A 61 1.14 18.32 -1.28
C LYS A 61 1.68 18.62 -2.66
N PHE A 62 2.86 19.19 -2.76
CA PHE A 62 3.55 19.45 -4.01
C PHE A 62 4.02 18.14 -4.66
N MET A 63 4.60 17.21 -3.90
CA MET A 63 4.97 15.88 -4.42
C MET A 63 3.77 15.11 -5.01
N LYS A 64 2.60 15.19 -4.36
CA LYS A 64 1.36 14.64 -4.93
C LYS A 64 1.00 15.27 -6.29
N ARG A 65 1.21 16.57 -6.47
CA ARG A 65 0.94 17.26 -7.75
C ARG A 65 1.92 16.88 -8.84
N LEU A 66 3.14 16.48 -8.49
CA LEU A 66 4.17 16.05 -9.44
C LEU A 66 4.01 14.57 -9.85
N GLU A 67 3.42 13.73 -9.00
CA GLU A 67 3.26 12.30 -9.26
C GLU A 67 1.78 11.86 -9.20
N PRO A 68 0.96 12.20 -10.22
CA PRO A 68 -0.44 11.75 -10.32
C PRO A 68 -0.57 10.21 -10.31
N VAL A 69 0.53 9.51 -10.62
CA VAL A 69 0.67 8.05 -10.58
C VAL A 69 0.52 7.49 -9.15
N LEU A 70 1.00 8.20 -8.13
CA LEU A 70 0.91 7.78 -6.72
C LEU A 70 -0.53 7.86 -6.19
N ASP A 71 -1.31 8.83 -6.65
CA ASP A 71 -2.69 9.01 -6.20
C ASP A 71 -3.59 7.84 -6.56
N VAL A 72 -3.44 7.32 -7.79
CA VAL A 72 -4.23 6.17 -8.25
C VAL A 72 -3.91 4.91 -7.44
N TYR A 73 -2.64 4.69 -7.08
CA TYR A 73 -2.26 3.58 -6.21
C TYR A 73 -2.80 3.72 -4.78
N ILE A 74 -2.80 4.94 -4.24
CA ILE A 74 -3.36 5.21 -2.91
C ILE A 74 -4.88 5.03 -2.89
N ASP A 75 -5.58 5.51 -3.91
CA ASP A 75 -7.04 5.38 -4.02
C ASP A 75 -7.46 3.92 -4.15
N LEU A 76 -6.72 3.12 -4.94
CA LEU A 76 -6.89 1.66 -4.99
C LEU A 76 -6.71 1.05 -3.60
N GLY A 77 -5.65 1.42 -2.88
CA GLY A 77 -5.39 0.93 -1.53
C GLY A 77 -6.50 1.26 -0.53
N LYS A 78 -7.00 2.51 -0.52
CA LYS A 78 -8.13 2.93 0.32
C LYS A 78 -9.41 2.15 0.02
N HIS A 79 -9.66 1.85 -1.25
CA HIS A 79 -10.85 1.10 -1.65
C HIS A 79 -10.74 -0.37 -1.24
N ILE A 80 -9.57 -0.99 -1.44
CA ILE A 80 -9.28 -2.36 -0.97
C ILE A 80 -9.46 -2.46 0.54
N THR A 81 -8.83 -1.57 1.32
CA THR A 81 -8.94 -1.60 2.79
C THR A 81 -10.39 -1.51 3.25
N ARG A 82 -11.16 -0.53 2.75
CA ARG A 82 -12.59 -0.38 3.09
C ARG A 82 -13.42 -1.61 2.75
N GLN A 83 -13.16 -2.26 1.61
CA GLN A 83 -13.88 -3.48 1.23
C GLN A 83 -13.53 -4.69 2.10
N LEU A 84 -12.32 -4.74 2.66
CA LEU A 84 -11.80 -5.87 3.44
C LEU A 84 -11.99 -5.73 4.95
N GLU A 85 -12.25 -4.52 5.46
CA GLU A 85 -12.56 -4.26 6.87
C GLU A 85 -13.71 -5.14 7.37
N LYS A 86 -14.81 -5.22 6.62
CA LYS A 86 -15.98 -6.06 6.97
C LYS A 86 -15.70 -7.57 7.04
N TYR A 87 -14.55 -8.01 6.53
CA TYR A 87 -14.13 -9.41 6.55
C TYR A 87 -12.99 -9.66 7.54
N ASP A 88 -12.47 -8.61 8.20
CA ASP A 88 -11.25 -8.68 9.01
C ASP A 88 -10.07 -9.27 8.20
N ARG A 89 -9.89 -8.81 6.96
CA ARG A 89 -8.85 -9.29 6.01
C ARG A 89 -8.01 -8.18 5.40
N VAL A 90 -7.93 -7.03 6.07
CA VAL A 90 -7.21 -5.85 5.59
C VAL A 90 -5.74 -6.18 5.29
N GLU A 91 -5.07 -6.95 6.16
CA GLU A 91 -3.66 -7.29 5.98
C GLU A 91 -3.38 -8.05 4.68
N LEU A 92 -4.27 -8.97 4.28
CA LEU A 92 -4.15 -9.69 3.00
C LEU A 92 -4.22 -8.72 1.81
N GLY A 93 -5.15 -7.74 1.86
CA GLY A 93 -5.25 -6.70 0.85
C GLY A 93 -4.04 -5.80 0.79
N VAL A 94 -3.45 -5.45 1.94
CA VAL A 94 -2.23 -4.63 2.01
C VAL A 94 -1.04 -5.36 1.40
N VAL A 95 -0.85 -6.65 1.72
CA VAL A 95 0.23 -7.46 1.13
C VAL A 95 0.02 -7.64 -0.37
N PHE A 96 -1.22 -7.90 -0.81
CA PHE A 96 -1.57 -7.96 -2.22
C PHE A 96 -1.23 -6.66 -2.95
N LEU A 97 -1.67 -5.51 -2.42
CA LEU A 97 -1.39 -4.19 -2.97
C LEU A 97 0.11 -3.93 -3.10
N LYS A 98 0.88 -4.17 -2.02
CA LYS A 98 2.35 -4.03 -2.03
C LYS A 98 3.01 -4.87 -3.12
N SER A 99 2.47 -6.06 -3.40
CA SER A 99 3.01 -6.94 -4.42
C SER A 99 2.72 -6.48 -5.86
N LEU A 100 1.70 -5.64 -6.10
CA LEU A 100 1.33 -5.16 -7.44
C LEU A 100 2.46 -4.40 -8.13
N MET A 101 3.30 -3.67 -7.38
CA MET A 101 4.45 -2.99 -7.98
C MET A 101 5.46 -3.96 -8.59
N GLY A 102 5.52 -5.20 -8.09
CA GLY A 102 6.29 -6.28 -8.73
C GLY A 102 5.75 -6.65 -10.11
N LEU A 103 4.41 -6.68 -10.27
CA LEU A 103 3.76 -6.93 -11.56
C LEU A 103 4.05 -5.78 -12.54
N VAL A 104 3.92 -4.54 -12.09
CA VAL A 104 4.21 -3.35 -12.92
C VAL A 104 5.63 -3.40 -13.46
N LYS A 105 6.63 -3.70 -12.61
CA LYS A 105 8.03 -3.85 -13.04
C LYS A 105 8.24 -4.98 -14.03
N LEU A 106 7.49 -6.08 -13.93
CA LEU A 106 7.56 -7.17 -14.89
C LEU A 106 6.97 -6.78 -16.24
N LEU A 107 5.87 -6.01 -16.24
CA LEU A 107 5.22 -5.52 -17.46
C LEU A 107 6.06 -4.52 -18.26
N GLU A 108 7.05 -3.88 -17.65
CA GLU A 108 8.04 -3.06 -18.36
C GLU A 108 8.94 -3.88 -19.28
N ARG A 109 9.07 -5.20 -19.04
CA ARG A 109 10.04 -6.08 -19.70
C ARG A 109 9.39 -7.25 -20.45
N GLU A 110 8.20 -7.66 -20.02
CA GLU A 110 7.51 -8.86 -20.50
C GLU A 110 6.07 -8.53 -20.90
N ARG A 111 5.51 -9.35 -21.80
CA ARG A 111 4.09 -9.25 -22.15
C ARG A 111 3.20 -9.75 -21.01
N LYS A 112 1.95 -9.27 -20.96
CA LYS A 112 0.97 -9.55 -19.89
C LYS A 112 0.79 -11.06 -19.65
N GLU A 113 0.78 -11.85 -20.72
CA GLU A 113 0.58 -13.31 -20.69
C GLU A 113 1.73 -14.06 -20.00
N ARG A 114 2.93 -13.47 -19.97
CA ARG A 114 4.10 -14.01 -19.25
C ARG A 114 4.28 -13.36 -17.89
N ALA A 115 4.13 -12.04 -17.83
CA ALA A 115 4.33 -11.24 -16.62
C ALA A 115 3.36 -11.65 -15.50
N PHE A 116 2.07 -11.83 -15.82
CA PHE A 116 1.07 -12.14 -14.80
C PHE A 116 1.28 -13.51 -14.14
N PRO A 117 1.44 -14.63 -14.87
CA PRO A 117 1.75 -15.92 -14.24
C PRO A 117 3.08 -15.94 -13.49
N ALA A 118 4.11 -15.26 -14.02
CA ALA A 118 5.40 -15.13 -13.36
C ALA A 118 5.28 -14.38 -12.03
N TRP A 119 4.54 -13.27 -12.02
CA TRP A 119 4.25 -12.49 -10.83
C TRP A 119 3.45 -13.30 -9.79
N VAL A 120 2.38 -13.98 -10.18
CA VAL A 120 1.60 -14.86 -9.29
C VAL A 120 2.50 -15.91 -8.64
N SER A 121 3.38 -16.53 -9.44
CA SER A 121 4.33 -17.55 -8.97
C SER A 121 5.40 -16.99 -8.03
N ALA A 122 5.76 -15.72 -8.18
CA ALA A 122 6.70 -15.05 -7.29
C ALA A 122 6.05 -14.62 -5.96
N VAL A 123 4.78 -14.22 -5.99
CA VAL A 123 4.05 -13.65 -4.86
C VAL A 123 3.42 -14.72 -3.97
N PHE A 124 2.87 -15.78 -4.55
CA PHE A 124 2.13 -16.81 -3.81
C PHE A 124 2.95 -18.10 -3.62
N LYS A 125 2.69 -18.81 -2.53
CA LYS A 125 3.26 -20.15 -2.32
C LYS A 125 2.68 -21.14 -3.34
N GLY A 126 3.46 -22.12 -3.76
CA GLY A 126 3.07 -23.04 -4.85
C GLY A 126 1.80 -23.84 -4.52
N ASP A 127 1.67 -24.31 -3.28
CA ASP A 127 0.50 -25.03 -2.76
C ASP A 127 -0.74 -24.13 -2.60
N VAL A 128 -0.54 -22.82 -2.49
CA VAL A 128 -1.63 -21.83 -2.41
C VAL A 128 -2.23 -21.58 -3.79
N ILE A 129 -1.41 -21.51 -4.84
CA ILE A 129 -1.88 -21.27 -6.21
C ILE A 129 -2.90 -22.33 -6.64
N SER A 130 -2.62 -23.61 -6.36
CA SER A 130 -3.55 -24.71 -6.72
C SER A 130 -4.87 -24.65 -5.95
N ARG A 131 -4.85 -24.14 -4.71
CA ARG A 131 -6.04 -23.92 -3.88
C ARG A 131 -6.86 -22.72 -4.38
N LEU A 132 -6.21 -21.60 -4.72
CA LEU A 132 -6.85 -20.39 -5.23
C LEU A 132 -7.70 -20.68 -6.48
N VAL A 133 -7.17 -21.49 -7.42
CA VAL A 133 -7.89 -21.87 -8.65
C VAL A 133 -9.19 -22.63 -8.36
N LYS A 134 -9.26 -23.38 -7.26
CA LYS A 134 -10.41 -24.20 -6.88
C LYS A 134 -11.33 -23.52 -5.86
N THR A 135 -10.98 -22.31 -5.42
CA THR A 135 -11.67 -21.65 -4.32
C THR A 135 -13.04 -21.13 -4.79
N PRO A 136 -14.16 -21.57 -4.19
CA PRO A 136 -15.46 -20.96 -4.47
C PRO A 136 -15.50 -19.54 -3.92
N TYR A 137 -16.08 -18.61 -4.68
CA TYR A 137 -16.22 -17.22 -4.21
C TYR A 137 -17.31 -17.14 -3.16
N VAL A 138 -16.89 -16.92 -1.91
CA VAL A 138 -17.80 -16.67 -0.78
C VAL A 138 -17.90 -15.18 -0.46
N VAL A 139 -17.07 -14.35 -1.10
CA VAL A 139 -17.13 -12.90 -1.06
C VAL A 139 -17.26 -12.31 -2.46
N LYS A 140 -17.77 -11.09 -2.53
CA LYS A 140 -17.83 -10.28 -3.73
C LYS A 140 -17.22 -8.92 -3.46
N LEU A 141 -15.94 -8.77 -3.81
CA LEU A 141 -15.23 -7.51 -3.86
C LEU A 141 -15.39 -6.93 -5.26
N ASP A 142 -15.87 -5.70 -5.34
CA ASP A 142 -15.91 -4.94 -6.60
C ASP A 142 -14.77 -3.92 -6.60
N LEU A 143 -13.65 -4.35 -7.19
CA LEU A 143 -12.44 -3.55 -7.36
C LEU A 143 -12.19 -3.21 -8.83
N TYR A 144 -13.10 -3.54 -9.74
CA TYR A 144 -12.86 -3.42 -11.18
C TYR A 144 -12.58 -1.98 -11.60
N GLN A 145 -13.41 -1.02 -11.16
CA GLN A 145 -13.21 0.39 -11.51
C GLN A 145 -11.89 0.98 -10.95
N PRO A 146 -11.56 0.79 -9.66
CA PRO A 146 -10.25 1.16 -9.13
C PRO A 146 -9.08 0.50 -9.87
N LEU A 147 -9.19 -0.79 -10.20
CA LEU A 147 -8.15 -1.51 -10.94
C LEU A 147 -8.02 -1.03 -12.39
N LYS A 148 -9.12 -0.61 -13.03
CA LYS A 148 -9.11 0.00 -14.36
C LYS A 148 -8.35 1.33 -14.36
N ALA A 149 -8.58 2.18 -13.36
CA ALA A 149 -7.82 3.40 -13.19
C ALA A 149 -6.33 3.11 -12.96
N PHE A 150 -6.02 2.16 -12.08
CA PHE A 150 -4.65 1.69 -11.85
C PHE A 150 -4.00 1.18 -13.14
N CYS A 151 -4.66 0.30 -13.89
CA CYS A 151 -4.08 -0.29 -15.08
C CYS A 151 -3.92 0.67 -16.25
N ALA A 152 -4.76 1.70 -16.35
CA ALA A 152 -4.55 2.77 -17.32
C ALA A 152 -3.27 3.58 -17.06
N VAL A 153 -2.89 3.73 -15.79
CA VAL A 153 -1.66 4.45 -15.40
C VAL A 153 -0.42 3.57 -15.54
N PHE A 154 -0.52 2.31 -15.11
CA PHE A 154 0.61 1.39 -15.00
C PHE A 154 0.70 0.37 -16.16
N LYS A 155 -0.02 0.60 -17.26
CA LYS A 155 0.00 -0.21 -18.50
C LYS A 155 -0.32 -1.70 -18.28
N CYS A 156 -1.24 -2.00 -17.36
CA CYS A 156 -1.71 -3.37 -17.08
C CYS A 156 -3.10 -3.68 -17.64
N GLU A 157 -3.58 -2.94 -18.64
CA GLU A 157 -4.95 -3.06 -19.16
C GLU A 157 -5.26 -4.50 -19.61
N GLY A 158 -6.44 -5.01 -19.25
CA GLY A 158 -6.81 -6.41 -19.45
C GLY A 158 -6.46 -7.32 -18.27
N LEU A 159 -5.70 -6.85 -17.28
CA LEU A 159 -5.45 -7.58 -16.03
C LEU A 159 -6.40 -7.20 -14.88
N GLU A 160 -7.34 -6.27 -15.08
CA GLU A 160 -8.27 -5.81 -14.04
C GLU A 160 -9.13 -6.95 -13.51
N ALA A 161 -9.74 -7.72 -14.41
CA ALA A 161 -10.57 -8.87 -14.03
C ALA A 161 -9.73 -10.00 -13.38
N PRO A 162 -8.58 -10.43 -13.94
CA PRO A 162 -7.67 -11.35 -13.27
C PRO A 162 -7.24 -10.91 -11.87
N LEU A 163 -6.89 -9.64 -11.68
CA LEU A 163 -6.47 -9.08 -10.39
C LEU A 163 -7.63 -9.05 -9.38
N ASN A 164 -8.82 -8.62 -9.81
CA ASN A 164 -10.02 -8.63 -8.96
C ASN A 164 -10.38 -10.06 -8.53
N ASN A 165 -10.36 -11.00 -9.49
CA ASN A 165 -10.65 -12.41 -9.25
C ASN A 165 -9.65 -13.04 -8.29
N LEU A 166 -8.36 -12.75 -8.46
CA LEU A 166 -7.32 -13.28 -7.60
C LEU A 166 -7.47 -12.81 -6.14
N LEU A 167 -7.79 -11.53 -5.92
CA LEU A 167 -8.04 -11.03 -4.57
C LEU A 167 -9.35 -11.58 -3.97
N ASN A 168 -10.41 -11.73 -4.78
CA ASN A 168 -11.64 -12.41 -4.34
C ASN A 168 -11.37 -13.87 -3.93
N ALA A 169 -10.59 -14.61 -4.73
CA ALA A 169 -10.19 -15.98 -4.43
C ALA A 169 -9.37 -16.06 -3.14
N LEU A 170 -8.38 -15.17 -2.98
CA LEU A 170 -7.53 -15.10 -1.78
C LEU A 170 -8.37 -14.86 -0.52
N VAL A 171 -9.25 -13.87 -0.56
CA VAL A 171 -10.09 -13.53 0.60
C VAL A 171 -11.09 -14.65 0.88
N SER A 172 -11.70 -15.22 -0.16
CA SER A 172 -12.59 -16.37 -0.02
C SER A 172 -11.89 -17.56 0.63
N LEU A 173 -10.69 -17.91 0.16
CA LEU A 173 -9.86 -18.98 0.72
C LEU A 173 -9.55 -18.70 2.19
N SER A 174 -9.21 -17.46 2.53
CA SER A 174 -8.90 -17.06 3.90
C SER A 174 -10.06 -17.12 4.89
N LEU A 175 -11.30 -17.02 4.38
CA LEU A 175 -12.50 -17.15 5.18
C LEU A 175 -12.85 -18.64 5.37
N ILE A 176 -12.70 -19.45 4.32
CA ILE A 176 -12.87 -20.90 4.37
C ILE A 176 -11.86 -21.52 5.36
N GLU A 177 -10.60 -21.11 5.29
CA GLU A 177 -9.52 -21.57 6.17
C GLU A 177 -9.50 -20.88 7.54
N LYS A 178 -10.40 -19.91 7.75
CA LYS A 178 -10.56 -19.15 9.02
C LYS A 178 -9.24 -18.53 9.52
N THR A 179 -8.41 -18.03 8.61
CA THR A 179 -7.13 -17.42 8.95
C THR A 179 -6.84 -16.21 8.07
N GLY A 180 -6.56 -15.07 8.70
CA GLY A 180 -6.17 -13.82 8.03
C GLY A 180 -4.66 -13.65 7.86
N ASP A 181 -3.85 -14.62 8.30
CA ASP A 181 -2.38 -14.54 8.31
C ASP A 181 -1.81 -14.53 6.87
N PRO A 182 -1.21 -13.41 6.42
CA PRO A 182 -0.61 -13.33 5.08
C PRO A 182 0.53 -14.32 4.86
N ALA A 183 1.27 -14.72 5.90
CA ALA A 183 2.38 -15.66 5.78
C ALA A 183 1.93 -17.05 5.30
N ARG A 184 0.63 -17.39 5.43
CA ARG A 184 0.09 -18.64 4.89
C ARG A 184 -0.08 -18.63 3.37
N TYR A 185 -0.27 -17.46 2.76
CA TYR A 185 -0.60 -17.35 1.34
C TYR A 185 0.57 -16.83 0.50
N PHE A 186 1.29 -15.86 1.05
CA PHE A 186 2.33 -15.10 0.35
C PHE A 186 3.72 -15.64 0.63
N ARG A 187 4.62 -15.47 -0.34
CA ARG A 187 6.06 -15.55 -0.14
C ARG A 187 6.55 -14.20 0.40
N LEU A 188 6.38 -14.01 1.69
CA LEU A 188 6.99 -12.88 2.39
C LEU A 188 8.49 -13.19 2.49
N GLY A 189 9.33 -12.41 1.80
CA GLY A 189 10.78 -12.56 1.92
C GLY A 189 11.19 -12.53 3.39
N ALA A 190 12.05 -13.47 3.80
CA ALA A 190 12.73 -13.42 5.09
C ALA A 190 13.68 -12.23 5.16
#